data_AF-A0A8H7E2S7-F1
#
_entry.id   AF-A0A8H7E2S7-F1
#
_cell.length_a   1.000
_cell.length_b   1.000
_cell.length_c   1.000
_cell.angle_alpha   90.00
_cell.angle_beta   90.00
_cell.angle_gamma   90.00
#
_symmetry.space_group_name_H-M   'P 1'
#
loop_
_entity.id
_entity.type
_entity.pdbx_description
1 polymer ?
#
loop_
_entity_poly.entity_id
_entity_poly.type
_entity_poly.pdbx_seq_one_letter_code
_entity_poly.pdbx_strand_id
1 'polypeptide(L)'
;MTDGFSAVANQLSFCPTFFENDLVKGQLYPLCPGTSGEEMCRQPMVLLSSQYGSTIDWTQPVGATAISIIQELLTFEACAVLQYLNMLEVISADFMKRTQFPSYEHTKLETILHFDYMKEVLSRWKSHLLELSAFVKDSPEVWRRSKTEQSSPTQRQRHLEISNDLAYLKERADSLITTCDDGEATLMSNASVQEAKRSAREASLVTELAKATNRLTFIFLPISFITSVFGMNFSQFGQGPLSIWIWVVIACPMLIFSVIIVEKGSWIKRQVQRVRPKTAYDS
;
A
#
# COMPACT_ATOMS: atom_id res chain seq x y z
N MET A 1 33.59 -8.27 -4.83
CA MET A 1 32.29 -7.83 -4.23
C MET A 1 31.88 -6.43 -4.69
N THR A 2 32.45 -5.91 -5.78
CA THR A 2 32.28 -4.54 -6.26
C THR A 2 31.46 -4.43 -7.55
N ASP A 3 31.30 -5.54 -8.28
CA ASP A 3 30.67 -5.49 -9.61
C ASP A 3 29.14 -5.42 -9.56
N GLY A 4 28.52 -5.96 -8.49
CA GLY A 4 27.07 -5.89 -8.29
C GLY A 4 26.54 -4.51 -7.88
N PHE A 5 27.38 -3.67 -7.25
CA PHE A 5 27.00 -2.33 -6.83
C PHE A 5 26.93 -1.33 -8.00
N SER A 6 27.72 -1.57 -9.06
CA SER A 6 27.74 -0.71 -10.26
C SER A 6 26.41 -0.74 -11.03
N ALA A 7 25.72 -1.88 -11.04
CA ALA A 7 24.43 -2.04 -11.69
C ALA A 7 23.30 -1.28 -10.96
N VAL A 8 23.39 -1.17 -9.64
CA VAL A 8 22.43 -0.42 -8.81
C VAL A 8 22.69 1.09 -8.90
N ALA A 9 23.97 1.50 -8.90
CA ALA A 9 24.38 2.89 -9.06
C ALA A 9 23.91 3.50 -10.38
N ASN A 10 23.94 2.73 -11.48
CA ASN A 10 23.47 3.19 -12.79
C ASN A 10 21.94 3.27 -12.91
N GLN A 11 21.18 2.70 -11.96
CA GLN A 11 19.72 2.84 -11.88
C GLN A 11 19.27 4.00 -10.97
N LEU A 12 20.19 4.61 -10.21
CA LEU A 12 19.94 5.73 -9.30
C LEU A 12 19.92 7.10 -10.00
N SER A 13 19.48 7.16 -11.27
CA SER A 13 19.36 8.40 -12.07
C SER A 13 18.37 9.43 -11.49
N PHE A 14 17.74 9.13 -10.36
CA PHE A 14 16.77 9.98 -9.66
C PHE A 14 17.36 10.73 -8.46
N CYS A 15 18.66 10.62 -8.19
CA CYS A 15 19.30 11.29 -7.05
C CYS A 15 20.46 12.20 -7.48
N PRO A 16 20.18 13.43 -7.99
CA PRO A 16 21.23 14.32 -8.50
C PRO A 16 22.08 15.00 -7.41
N THR A 17 22.20 14.46 -6.21
CA THR A 17 22.88 15.17 -5.09
C THR A 17 23.41 14.28 -3.97
N PHE A 18 22.97 13.03 -3.85
CA PHE A 18 23.53 12.15 -2.81
C PHE A 18 24.76 11.37 -3.29
N PHE A 19 24.90 11.16 -4.60
CA PHE A 19 26.08 10.51 -5.17
C PHE A 19 26.37 11.11 -6.55
N GLU A 20 26.97 12.31 -6.59
CA GLU A 20 27.81 12.61 -7.73
C GLU A 20 28.91 11.56 -7.79
N ASN A 21 28.90 10.77 -8.87
CA ASN A 21 29.79 9.64 -9.13
C ASN A 21 31.28 10.02 -9.27
N ASP A 22 31.66 11.27 -9.02
CA ASP A 22 33.02 11.77 -9.21
C ASP A 22 33.91 11.62 -7.97
N LEU A 23 33.37 11.14 -6.83
CA LEU A 23 34.17 10.87 -5.62
C LEU A 23 35.18 9.72 -5.75
N VAL A 24 35.21 9.00 -6.89
CA VAL A 24 36.17 7.89 -7.12
C VAL A 24 37.46 8.35 -7.79
N LYS A 25 37.54 9.58 -8.31
CA LYS A 25 38.80 10.11 -8.85
C LYS A 25 39.28 11.22 -7.95
N GLY A 26 40.30 10.92 -7.16
CA GLY A 26 41.07 11.88 -6.36
C GLY A 26 41.80 12.90 -7.23
N GLN A 27 41.05 13.76 -7.92
CA GLN A 27 41.54 15.00 -8.50
C GLN A 27 40.97 16.14 -7.67
N LEU A 28 41.85 16.86 -6.98
CA LEU A 28 41.57 18.23 -6.54
C LEU A 28 41.09 19.01 -7.76
N TYR A 29 39.80 19.35 -7.79
CA TYR A 29 39.32 20.38 -8.71
C TYR A 29 39.91 21.72 -8.26
N PRO A 30 40.43 22.54 -9.19
CA PRO A 30 40.89 23.87 -8.85
C PRO A 30 39.70 24.72 -8.39
N LEU A 31 39.96 25.55 -7.37
CA LEU A 31 39.06 26.58 -6.85
C LEU A 31 38.22 27.18 -7.98
N CYS A 32 36.88 27.12 -7.85
CA CYS A 32 36.04 28.08 -8.57
C CYS A 32 36.47 29.47 -8.12
N PRO A 33 37.10 30.30 -8.99
CA PRO A 33 37.35 31.68 -8.65
C PRO A 33 35.99 32.38 -8.66
N GLY A 34 35.66 33.04 -7.55
CA GLY A 34 34.49 33.90 -7.50
C GLY A 34 34.60 34.98 -8.58
N THR A 35 33.78 34.86 -9.62
CA THR A 35 33.44 35.96 -10.51
C THR A 35 31.93 36.16 -10.43
N SER A 36 31.56 37.18 -9.67
CA SER A 36 30.36 38.00 -9.82
C SER A 36 29.20 37.40 -10.64
N GLY A 37 28.20 36.88 -9.95
CA GLY A 37 26.81 37.07 -10.40
C GLY A 37 25.95 35.84 -10.68
N GLU A 38 26.47 34.61 -10.79
CA GLU A 38 25.63 33.50 -11.27
C GLU A 38 25.75 32.21 -10.43
N GLU A 39 24.55 31.72 -10.08
CA GLU A 39 24.13 30.43 -9.54
C GLU A 39 24.86 29.90 -8.29
N MET A 40 24.15 29.96 -7.15
CA MET A 40 24.45 29.21 -5.92
C MET A 40 24.52 27.72 -6.24
N CYS A 41 25.72 27.24 -6.53
CA CYS A 41 25.99 25.81 -6.69
C CYS A 41 25.74 25.13 -5.33
N ARG A 42 24.73 24.27 -5.27
CA ARG A 42 24.29 23.61 -4.03
C ARG A 42 25.35 22.60 -3.60
N GLN A 43 25.92 22.79 -2.40
CA GLN A 43 27.01 21.95 -1.91
C GLN A 43 26.50 20.54 -1.51
N PRO A 44 27.23 19.47 -1.85
CA PRO A 44 26.92 18.12 -1.38
C PRO A 44 27.23 17.98 0.12
N MET A 45 26.47 17.12 0.81
CA MET A 45 26.53 16.94 2.27
C MET A 45 27.94 16.65 2.80
N VAL A 46 28.75 15.93 2.02
CA VAL A 46 30.13 15.56 2.38
C VAL A 46 31.05 16.77 2.49
N LEU A 47 30.77 17.84 1.74
CA LEU A 47 31.56 19.07 1.72
C LEU A 47 31.08 20.11 2.72
N LEU A 48 29.88 19.94 3.30
CA LEU A 48 29.29 20.90 4.24
C LEU A 48 30.23 21.20 5.42
N SER A 49 30.82 20.19 6.05
CA SER A 49 31.74 20.39 7.18
C SER A 49 33.01 21.17 6.81
N SER A 50 33.42 21.13 5.54
CA SER A 50 34.66 21.73 5.04
C SER A 50 34.48 23.08 4.35
N GLN A 51 33.27 23.35 3.83
CA GLN A 51 32.98 24.53 3.01
C GLN A 51 31.83 25.40 3.56
N TYR A 52 31.28 25.06 4.73
CA TYR A 52 30.28 25.88 5.39
C TYR A 52 30.76 27.31 5.58
N GLY A 53 29.93 28.28 5.22
CA GLY A 53 30.25 29.69 5.35
C GLY A 53 31.10 30.26 4.22
N SER A 54 31.41 29.49 3.19
CA SER A 54 32.05 30.00 1.97
C SER A 54 31.16 30.95 1.18
N THR A 55 29.84 30.79 1.26
CA THR A 55 28.85 31.66 0.62
C THR A 55 28.41 32.83 1.51
N ILE A 56 28.89 32.86 2.77
CA ILE A 56 28.59 33.93 3.73
C ILE A 56 29.51 35.12 3.45
N ASP A 57 28.91 36.29 3.22
CA ASP A 57 29.65 37.54 3.10
C ASP A 57 30.07 38.03 4.49
N TRP A 58 31.26 37.59 4.91
CA TRP A 58 31.88 38.00 6.18
C TRP A 58 32.28 39.49 6.22
N THR A 59 32.24 40.19 5.08
CA THR A 59 32.67 41.60 4.97
C THR A 59 31.58 42.57 5.41
N GLN A 60 30.32 42.13 5.49
CA GLN A 60 29.25 42.92 6.09
C GLN A 60 29.41 42.92 7.61
N PRO A 61 29.28 44.09 8.28
CA PRO A 61 29.43 44.17 9.72
C PRO A 61 28.47 43.17 10.39
N VAL A 62 29.01 42.48 11.40
CA VAL A 62 28.46 41.35 12.16
C VAL A 62 27.22 41.73 13.01
N GLY A 63 26.39 42.62 12.47
CA GLY A 63 24.98 42.79 12.82
C GLY A 63 24.06 41.81 12.07
N ALA A 64 24.63 40.88 11.30
CA ALA A 64 23.93 39.78 10.65
C ALA A 64 23.27 38.89 11.72
N THR A 65 21.93 38.87 11.75
CA THR A 65 21.13 38.05 12.66
C THR A 65 21.64 36.61 12.62
N ALA A 66 21.79 35.90 13.74
CA ALA A 66 22.35 34.53 13.78
C ALA A 66 21.67 33.56 12.77
N ILE A 67 20.41 33.85 12.44
CA ILE A 67 19.60 33.19 11.40
C ILE A 67 20.25 33.25 10.01
N SER A 68 20.88 34.36 9.65
CA SER A 68 21.54 34.52 8.34
C SER A 68 22.79 33.65 8.19
N ILE A 69 23.46 33.31 9.30
CA ILE A 69 24.61 32.41 9.31
C ILE A 69 24.11 30.98 9.07
N ILE A 70 23.09 30.55 9.82
CA ILE A 70 22.52 29.20 9.67
C ILE A 70 21.62 29.04 8.44
N GLN A 71 21.36 30.12 7.69
CA GLN A 71 20.47 30.07 6.54
C GLN A 71 20.96 29.09 5.48
N GLU A 72 22.26 29.05 5.22
CA GLU A 72 22.87 28.10 4.28
C GLU A 72 22.55 26.65 4.69
N LEU A 73 22.62 26.36 5.99
CA LEU A 73 22.28 25.05 6.55
C LEU A 73 20.79 24.72 6.39
N LEU A 74 19.92 25.69 6.68
CA LEU A 74 18.47 25.52 6.54
C LEU A 74 18.06 25.28 5.08
N THR A 75 18.67 26.02 4.14
CA THR A 75 18.43 25.82 2.70
C THR A 75 18.94 24.46 2.25
N PHE A 76 20.11 24.02 2.73
CA PHE A 76 20.63 22.69 2.44
C PHE A 76 19.67 21.59 2.95
N GLU A 77 19.23 21.70 4.19
CA GLU A 77 18.28 20.76 4.79
C GLU A 77 16.97 20.71 4.00
N ALA A 78 16.41 21.87 3.66
CA ALA A 78 15.20 21.97 2.84
C ALA A 78 15.35 21.24 1.49
N CYS A 79 16.51 21.38 0.84
CA CYS A 79 16.80 20.70 -0.42
C CYS A 79 16.91 19.18 -0.25
N ALA A 80 17.57 18.71 0.81
CA ALA A 80 17.70 17.28 1.09
C ALA A 80 16.34 16.65 1.38
N VAL A 81 15.50 17.32 2.18
CA VAL A 81 14.12 16.89 2.45
C VAL A 81 13.30 16.85 1.18
N LEU A 82 13.37 17.87 0.32
CA LEU A 82 12.65 17.89 -0.96
C LEU A 82 12.98 16.68 -1.83
N GLN A 83 14.26 16.33 -1.92
CA GLN A 83 14.72 15.21 -2.72
C GLN A 83 14.24 13.88 -2.16
N TYR A 84 14.28 13.75 -0.84
CA TYR A 84 13.73 12.59 -0.16
C TYR A 84 12.21 12.45 -0.42
N LEU A 85 11.46 13.54 -0.33
CA LEU A 85 10.02 13.54 -0.64
C LEU A 85 9.74 13.17 -2.11
N ASN A 86 10.53 13.69 -3.06
CA ASN A 86 10.41 13.33 -4.47
C ASN A 86 10.72 11.84 -4.71
N MET A 87 11.73 11.29 -4.04
CA MET A 87 12.03 9.86 -4.10
C MET A 87 10.86 9.02 -3.57
N LEU A 88 10.29 9.40 -2.42
CA LEU A 88 9.15 8.71 -1.83
C LEU A 88 7.91 8.76 -2.73
N GLU A 89 7.67 9.86 -3.44
CA GLU A 89 6.57 9.95 -4.40
C GLU A 89 6.75 8.99 -5.59
N VAL A 90 7.97 8.89 -6.14
CA VAL A 90 8.24 7.94 -7.22
C VAL A 90 8.03 6.51 -6.76
N ILE A 91 8.49 6.19 -5.54
CA ILE A 91 8.32 4.87 -4.93
C ILE A 91 6.84 4.56 -4.65
N SER A 92 6.09 5.51 -4.09
CA SER A 92 4.66 5.31 -3.81
C SER A 92 3.87 5.10 -5.10
N ALA A 93 4.18 5.85 -6.16
CA ALA A 93 3.58 5.68 -7.48
C ALA A 93 3.91 4.31 -8.09
N ASP A 94 5.12 3.78 -7.90
CA ASP A 94 5.49 2.44 -8.36
C ASP A 94 4.72 1.35 -7.61
N PHE A 95 4.60 1.47 -6.29
CA PHE A 95 3.79 0.54 -5.50
C PHE A 95 2.32 0.53 -5.94
N MET A 96 1.73 1.70 -6.20
CA MET A 96 0.35 1.78 -6.71
C MET A 96 0.17 1.14 -8.10
N LYS A 97 1.20 1.16 -8.96
CA LYS A 97 1.13 0.46 -10.25
C LYS A 97 1.14 -1.06 -10.07
N ARG A 98 1.95 -1.56 -9.13
CA ARG A 98 2.05 -3.01 -8.84
C ARG A 98 0.77 -3.59 -8.24
N THR A 99 0.04 -2.81 -7.43
CA THR A 99 -1.20 -3.26 -6.78
C THR A 99 -2.39 -3.45 -7.72
N GLN A 100 -2.29 -3.02 -8.99
CA GLN A 100 -3.33 -3.27 -10.00
C GLN A 100 -3.38 -4.73 -10.46
N PHE A 101 -2.35 -5.54 -10.20
CA PHE A 101 -2.31 -6.94 -10.60
C PHE A 101 -2.82 -7.87 -9.48
N PRO A 102 -3.75 -8.81 -9.78
CA PRO A 102 -4.49 -9.58 -8.77
C PRO A 102 -3.68 -10.73 -8.14
N SER A 103 -2.35 -10.66 -8.15
CA SER A 103 -1.49 -11.79 -7.84
C SER A 103 -0.82 -11.62 -6.47
N TYR A 104 -1.22 -12.50 -5.55
CA TYR A 104 -0.62 -12.83 -4.25
C TYR A 104 -1.05 -12.03 -3.00
N GLU A 105 -1.49 -12.78 -1.97
CA GLU A 105 -1.81 -12.28 -0.62
C GLU A 105 -0.58 -11.70 0.10
N HIS A 106 0.61 -12.29 -0.09
CA HIS A 106 1.84 -11.83 0.56
C HIS A 106 2.30 -10.44 0.11
N THR A 107 2.17 -10.13 -1.19
CA THR A 107 2.52 -8.83 -1.75
C THR A 107 1.61 -7.71 -1.21
N LYS A 108 0.39 -8.03 -0.78
CA LYS A 108 -0.54 -7.04 -0.22
C LYS A 108 -0.13 -6.59 1.17
N LEU A 109 0.13 -7.53 2.09
CA LEU A 109 0.54 -7.19 3.45
C LEU A 109 1.86 -6.43 3.47
N GLU A 110 2.82 -6.88 2.66
CA GLU A 110 4.09 -6.18 2.49
C GLU A 110 3.87 -4.74 2.00
N THR A 111 3.02 -4.52 0.99
CA THR A 111 2.75 -3.17 0.47
C THR A 111 2.07 -2.27 1.51
N ILE A 112 1.14 -2.80 2.32
CA ILE A 112 0.52 -2.06 3.43
C ILE A 112 1.59 -1.62 4.44
N LEU A 113 2.48 -2.53 4.84
CA LEU A 113 3.58 -2.22 5.76
C LEU A 113 4.53 -1.14 5.21
N HIS A 114 4.78 -1.15 3.89
CA HIS A 114 5.56 -0.10 3.24
C HIS A 114 4.86 1.26 3.31
N PHE A 115 3.54 1.32 3.08
CA PHE A 115 2.76 2.54 3.24
C PHE A 115 2.76 3.05 4.68
N ASP A 116 2.59 2.18 5.67
CA ASP A 116 2.67 2.53 7.09
C ASP A 116 4.03 3.12 7.46
N TYR A 117 5.11 2.48 7.02
CA TYR A 117 6.47 2.99 7.26
C TYR A 117 6.68 4.37 6.61
N MET A 118 6.27 4.53 5.35
CA MET A 118 6.37 5.83 4.66
C MET A 118 5.57 6.91 5.38
N LYS A 119 4.35 6.61 5.82
CA LYS A 119 3.49 7.53 6.59
C LYS A 119 4.14 7.94 7.91
N GLU A 120 4.74 7.00 8.63
CA GLU A 120 5.42 7.30 9.88
C GLU A 120 6.61 8.25 9.66
N VAL A 121 7.43 7.96 8.64
CA VAL A 121 8.58 8.80 8.30
C VAL A 121 8.14 10.19 7.84
N LEU A 122 7.12 10.29 7.00
CA LEU A 122 6.56 11.57 6.54
C LEU A 122 5.96 12.38 7.68
N SER A 123 5.29 11.71 8.62
CA SER A 123 4.73 12.35 9.82
C SER A 123 5.82 12.95 10.71
N ARG A 124 6.95 12.23 10.87
CA ARG A 124 8.12 12.74 11.59
C ARG A 124 8.73 13.95 10.90
N TRP A 125 8.90 13.90 9.57
CA TRP A 125 9.38 15.04 8.80
C TRP A 125 8.45 16.25 8.88
N LYS A 126 7.14 16.04 8.81
CA LYS A 126 6.14 17.10 8.97
C LYS A 126 6.24 17.78 10.34
N SER A 127 6.36 17.01 11.42
CA SER A 127 6.56 17.54 12.77
C SER A 127 7.87 18.33 12.90
N HIS A 128 8.96 17.79 12.35
CA HIS A 128 10.26 18.47 12.33
C HIS A 128 10.22 19.79 11.55
N LEU A 129 9.61 19.80 10.36
CA LEU A 129 9.43 21.03 9.55
C LEU A 129 8.55 22.06 10.26
N LEU A 130 7.54 21.61 11.03
CA LEU A 130 6.72 22.49 11.86
C LEU A 130 7.54 23.17 12.95
N GLU A 131 8.34 22.40 13.68
CA GLU A 131 9.23 22.92 14.71
C GLU A 131 10.27 23.90 14.14
N LEU A 132 10.90 23.55 13.01
CA LEU A 132 11.82 24.44 12.30
C LEU A 132 11.13 25.72 11.83
N SER A 133 9.92 25.62 11.27
CA SER A 133 9.18 26.81 10.83
C SER A 133 8.80 27.72 12.00
N ALA A 134 8.45 27.15 13.15
CA ALA A 134 8.17 27.90 14.37
C ALA A 134 9.44 28.58 14.90
N PHE A 135 10.57 27.87 14.88
CA PHE A 135 11.87 28.40 15.28
C PHE A 135 12.33 29.58 14.39
N VAL A 136 12.16 29.47 13.07
CA VAL A 136 12.53 30.53 12.12
C VAL A 136 11.64 31.77 12.28
N LYS A 137 10.36 31.59 12.63
CA LYS A 137 9.40 32.68 12.87
C LYS A 137 9.61 33.35 14.23
N ASP A 138 9.67 32.58 15.30
CA ASP A 138 9.82 33.03 16.68
C ASP A 138 11.24 32.80 17.21
N SER A 139 12.23 33.26 16.44
CA SER A 139 13.63 33.14 16.85
C SER A 139 13.89 33.81 18.21
N PRO A 140 14.67 33.19 19.12
CA PRO A 140 14.99 33.72 20.43
C PRO A 140 15.53 35.15 20.39
N GLU A 141 15.23 35.95 21.41
CA GLU A 141 15.68 37.36 21.47
C GLU A 141 17.20 37.53 21.42
N VAL A 142 17.95 36.53 21.91
CA VAL A 142 19.42 36.48 21.86
C VAL A 142 19.92 36.52 20.41
N TRP A 143 19.18 35.92 19.49
CA TRP A 143 19.51 35.87 18.06
C TRP A 143 19.00 37.10 17.31
N ARG A 144 18.09 37.86 17.94
CA ARG A 144 17.47 39.10 17.44
C ARG A 144 18.23 40.36 17.86
N ARG A 145 19.24 40.23 18.74
CA ARG A 145 19.93 41.34 19.42
C ARG A 145 20.80 42.23 18.52
N SER A 146 20.98 41.88 17.25
CA SER A 146 21.72 42.70 16.28
C SER A 146 20.90 43.82 15.63
N LYS A 147 19.68 44.11 16.13
CA LYS A 147 18.83 45.22 15.70
C LYS A 147 19.45 46.58 16.05
N THR A 148 20.51 46.97 15.35
CA THR A 148 20.68 48.37 14.98
C THR A 148 20.17 48.50 13.56
N GLU A 149 18.95 49.04 13.47
CA GLU A 149 18.26 49.60 12.30
C GLU A 149 19.00 49.56 10.95
N GLN A 150 18.96 48.41 10.25
CA GLN A 150 18.86 48.28 8.79
C GLN A 150 19.14 46.81 8.42
N SER A 151 18.14 45.94 8.61
CA SER A 151 18.13 44.69 7.84
C SER A 151 18.05 45.07 6.37
N SER A 152 19.06 44.69 5.59
CA SER A 152 19.08 44.97 4.16
C SER A 152 17.84 44.33 3.50
N PRO A 153 17.27 44.94 2.44
CA PRO A 153 16.11 44.36 1.74
C PRO A 153 16.37 42.91 1.31
N THR A 154 17.60 42.60 0.93
CA THR A 154 18.05 41.25 0.55
C THR A 154 17.97 40.24 1.70
N GLN A 155 18.25 40.63 2.95
CA GLN A 155 18.14 39.73 4.11
C GLN A 155 16.69 39.39 4.46
N ARG A 156 15.79 40.38 4.36
CA ARG A 156 14.35 40.14 4.59
C ARG A 156 13.77 39.22 3.54
N GLN A 157 14.17 39.42 2.28
CA GLN A 157 13.75 38.59 1.16
C GLN A 157 14.19 37.13 1.37
N ARG A 158 15.44 36.92 1.75
CA ARG A 158 16.02 35.61 2.08
C ARG A 158 15.33 34.89 3.24
N HIS A 159 14.92 35.63 4.28
CA HIS A 159 14.14 35.08 5.40
C HIS A 159 12.72 34.68 5.00
N LEU A 160 12.10 35.45 4.10
CA LEU A 160 10.79 35.13 3.55
C LEU A 160 10.84 33.87 2.66
N GLU A 161 11.88 33.74 1.83
CA GLU A 161 12.11 32.59 0.96
C GLU A 161 12.22 31.29 1.76
N ILE A 162 13.08 31.24 2.79
CA ILE A 162 13.20 30.02 3.61
C ILE A 162 11.92 29.69 4.36
N SER A 163 11.16 30.69 4.83
CA SER A 163 9.86 30.43 5.47
C SER A 163 8.83 29.87 4.49
N ASN A 164 8.86 30.31 3.23
CA ASN A 164 7.97 29.80 2.19
C ASN A 164 8.38 28.37 1.78
N ASP A 165 9.68 28.10 1.66
CA ASP A 165 10.21 26.77 1.33
C ASP A 165 9.82 25.74 2.40
N LEU A 166 9.97 26.07 3.68
CA LEU A 166 9.55 25.19 4.78
C LEU A 166 8.02 24.94 4.78
N ALA A 167 7.23 25.97 4.47
CA ALA A 167 5.78 25.83 4.35
C ALA A 167 5.39 24.92 3.18
N TYR A 168 6.05 25.08 2.02
CA TYR A 168 5.87 24.23 0.86
C TYR A 168 6.24 22.77 1.16
N LEU A 169 7.38 22.51 1.80
CA LEU A 169 7.80 21.16 2.17
C LEU A 169 6.81 20.49 3.13
N LYS A 170 6.24 21.25 4.06
CA LYS A 170 5.20 20.76 4.95
C LYS A 170 3.95 20.35 4.18
N GLU A 171 3.44 21.22 3.31
CA GLU A 171 2.26 20.94 2.47
C GLU A 171 2.53 19.72 1.57
N ARG A 172 3.74 19.61 1.04
CA ARG A 172 4.16 18.49 0.21
C ARG A 172 4.18 17.17 0.98
N ALA A 173 4.75 17.17 2.19
CA ALA A 173 4.72 16.00 3.06
C ALA A 173 3.28 15.60 3.41
N ASP A 174 2.40 16.57 3.66
CA ASP A 174 0.98 16.33 3.95
C ASP A 174 0.25 15.67 2.77
N SER A 175 0.44 16.21 1.56
CA SER A 175 -0.11 15.64 0.33
C SER A 175 0.39 14.21 0.05
N LEU A 176 1.63 13.90 0.42
CA LEU A 176 2.17 12.56 0.26
C LEU A 176 1.60 11.59 1.31
N ILE A 177 1.36 12.05 2.54
CA ILE A 177 0.65 11.27 3.57
C ILE A 177 -0.77 10.92 3.10
N THR A 178 -1.53 11.89 2.58
CA THR A 178 -2.88 11.62 2.07
C THR A 178 -2.85 10.64 0.88
N THR A 179 -1.85 10.75 0.01
CA THR A 179 -1.66 9.79 -1.09
C THR A 179 -1.40 8.38 -0.58
N CYS A 180 -0.62 8.23 0.50
CA CYS A 180 -0.42 6.93 1.14
C CYS A 180 -1.71 6.38 1.77
N ASP A 181 -2.51 7.22 2.43
CA ASP A 181 -3.81 6.83 2.98
C ASP A 181 -4.77 6.33 1.89
N ASP A 182 -4.86 7.05 0.77
CA ASP A 182 -5.70 6.68 -0.37
C ASP A 182 -5.23 5.36 -1.01
N GLY A 183 -3.91 5.18 -1.12
CA GLY A 183 -3.29 3.95 -1.62
C GLY A 183 -3.59 2.74 -0.73
N GLU A 184 -3.47 2.91 0.58
CA GLU A 184 -3.78 1.90 1.59
C GLU A 184 -5.26 1.50 1.56
N ALA A 185 -6.17 2.48 1.55
CA ALA A 185 -7.61 2.26 1.47
C ALA A 185 -8.01 1.51 0.19
N THR A 186 -7.43 1.90 -0.95
CA THR A 186 -7.64 1.23 -2.24
C THR A 186 -7.17 -0.23 -2.18
N LEU A 187 -6.02 -0.50 -1.56
CA LEU A 187 -5.48 -1.84 -1.41
C LEU A 187 -6.35 -2.72 -0.50
N MET A 188 -6.82 -2.19 0.63
CA MET A 188 -7.75 -2.88 1.52
C MET A 188 -9.08 -3.19 0.84
N SER A 189 -9.65 -2.25 0.09
CA SER A 189 -10.88 -2.45 -0.70
C SER A 189 -10.71 -3.54 -1.75
N ASN A 190 -9.59 -3.53 -2.49
CA ASN A 190 -9.28 -4.59 -3.45
C ASN A 190 -9.08 -5.96 -2.78
N ALA A 191 -8.50 -5.98 -1.58
CA ALA A 191 -8.36 -7.20 -0.78
C ALA A 191 -9.72 -7.77 -0.37
N SER A 192 -10.61 -6.94 0.19
CA SER A 192 -11.94 -7.37 0.64
C SER A 192 -12.80 -7.87 -0.54
N VAL A 193 -12.76 -7.20 -1.69
CA VAL A 193 -13.45 -7.64 -2.91
C VAL A 193 -12.93 -9.00 -3.38
N GLN A 194 -11.62 -9.23 -3.31
CA GLN A 194 -11.03 -10.52 -3.71
C GLN A 194 -11.41 -11.64 -2.74
N GLU A 195 -11.38 -11.37 -1.43
CA GLU A 195 -11.80 -12.32 -0.41
C GLU A 195 -13.28 -12.67 -0.54
N ALA A 196 -14.14 -11.68 -0.77
CA ALA A 196 -15.57 -11.90 -1.04
C ALA A 196 -15.79 -12.78 -2.28
N LYS A 197 -15.05 -12.53 -3.38
CA LYS A 197 -15.10 -13.39 -4.58
C LYS A 197 -14.63 -14.82 -4.29
N ARG A 198 -13.61 -15.00 -3.46
CA ARG A 198 -13.11 -16.33 -3.06
C ARG A 198 -14.14 -17.07 -2.22
N SER A 199 -14.67 -16.43 -1.19
CA SER A 199 -15.72 -16.98 -0.33
C SER A 199 -16.98 -17.34 -1.14
N ALA A 200 -17.38 -16.49 -2.09
CA ALA A 200 -18.50 -16.79 -2.98
C ALA A 200 -18.25 -18.03 -3.86
N ARG A 201 -17.02 -18.23 -4.34
CA ARG A 201 -16.64 -19.45 -5.10
C ARG A 201 -16.62 -20.69 -4.20
N GLU A 202 -16.09 -20.58 -2.99
CA GLU A 202 -16.08 -21.69 -2.04
C GLU A 202 -17.50 -22.09 -1.64
N ALA A 203 -18.37 -21.12 -1.37
CA ALA A 203 -19.79 -21.35 -1.13
C ALA A 203 -20.49 -22.01 -2.32
N SER A 204 -20.22 -21.58 -3.55
CA SER A 204 -20.82 -22.19 -4.74
C SER A 204 -20.38 -23.65 -4.92
N LEU A 205 -19.10 -23.96 -4.69
CA LEU A 205 -18.58 -25.34 -4.70
C LEU A 205 -19.25 -26.20 -3.64
N VAL A 206 -19.38 -25.71 -2.40
CA VAL A 206 -20.09 -26.43 -1.33
C VAL A 206 -21.54 -26.69 -1.70
N THR A 207 -22.22 -25.73 -2.33
CA THR A 207 -23.62 -25.94 -2.77
C THR A 207 -23.76 -26.98 -3.87
N GLU A 208 -22.84 -27.03 -4.84
CA GLU A 208 -22.86 -28.05 -5.89
C GLU A 208 -22.52 -29.44 -5.32
N LEU A 209 -21.56 -29.53 -4.40
CA LEU A 209 -21.25 -30.77 -3.68
C LEU A 209 -22.44 -31.27 -2.85
N ALA A 210 -23.08 -30.38 -2.08
CA ALA A 210 -24.26 -30.71 -1.29
C ALA A 210 -25.44 -31.18 -2.16
N LYS A 211 -25.59 -30.63 -3.36
CA LYS A 211 -26.59 -31.06 -4.34
C LYS A 211 -26.28 -32.46 -4.89
N ALA A 212 -25.02 -32.76 -5.18
CA ALA A 212 -24.61 -34.08 -5.64
C ALA A 212 -24.80 -35.15 -4.54
N THR A 213 -24.38 -34.87 -3.31
CA THR A 213 -24.53 -35.81 -2.18
C THR A 213 -26.01 -36.05 -1.86
N ASN A 214 -26.84 -35.01 -1.86
CA ASN A 214 -28.27 -35.15 -1.63
C ASN A 214 -28.93 -36.08 -2.67
N ARG A 215 -28.59 -35.91 -3.96
CA ARG A 215 -29.06 -36.81 -5.03
C ARG A 215 -28.66 -38.27 -4.78
N LEU A 216 -27.42 -38.50 -4.34
CA LEU A 216 -26.90 -39.83 -4.05
C LEU A 216 -27.67 -40.48 -2.88
N THR A 217 -27.88 -39.75 -1.79
CA THR A 217 -28.61 -40.24 -0.60
C THR A 217 -30.03 -40.67 -0.95
N PHE A 218 -30.76 -39.90 -1.78
CA PHE A 218 -32.11 -40.26 -2.20
C PHE A 218 -32.19 -41.53 -3.07
N ILE A 219 -31.11 -41.88 -3.77
CA ILE A 219 -31.04 -43.13 -4.55
C ILE A 219 -30.65 -44.29 -3.65
N PHE A 220 -29.64 -44.12 -2.80
CA PHE A 220 -29.12 -45.19 -1.95
C PHE A 220 -30.06 -45.57 -0.82
N LEU A 221 -30.83 -44.65 -0.25
CA LEU A 221 -31.72 -44.91 0.88
C LEU A 221 -32.80 -45.99 0.59
N PRO A 222 -33.61 -45.90 -0.49
CA PRO A 222 -34.59 -46.93 -0.81
C PRO A 222 -33.94 -48.26 -1.19
N ILE A 223 -32.83 -48.23 -1.97
CA ILE A 223 -32.08 -49.43 -2.33
C ILE A 223 -31.57 -50.14 -1.08
N SER A 224 -30.98 -49.39 -0.13
CA SER A 224 -30.45 -49.94 1.12
C SER A 224 -31.54 -50.57 1.98
N PHE A 225 -32.71 -49.94 2.04
CA PHE A 225 -33.88 -50.49 2.74
C PHE A 225 -34.33 -51.81 2.12
N ILE A 226 -34.46 -51.87 0.80
CA ILE A 226 -34.83 -53.08 0.07
C ILE A 226 -33.77 -54.17 0.29
N THR A 227 -32.48 -53.86 0.12
CA THR A 227 -31.40 -54.84 0.35
C THR A 227 -31.37 -55.35 1.79
N SER A 228 -31.76 -54.53 2.77
CA SER A 228 -31.88 -54.94 4.17
C SER A 228 -33.05 -55.90 4.36
N VAL A 229 -34.26 -55.54 3.90
CA VAL A 229 -35.46 -56.38 4.02
C VAL A 229 -35.29 -57.72 3.30
N PHE A 230 -34.68 -57.73 2.12
CA PHE A 230 -34.46 -58.96 1.34
C PHE A 230 -33.15 -59.69 1.71
N GLY A 231 -32.22 -59.04 2.41
CA GLY A 231 -31.00 -59.65 2.94
C GLY A 231 -31.18 -60.29 4.32
N MET A 232 -32.24 -59.93 5.05
CA MET A 232 -32.67 -60.64 6.24
C MET A 232 -33.25 -62.00 5.82
N ASN A 233 -32.64 -63.10 6.28
CA ASN A 233 -33.15 -64.45 6.07
C ASN A 233 -34.48 -64.63 6.82
N PHE A 234 -35.59 -64.27 6.20
CA PHE A 234 -36.91 -64.58 6.72
C PHE A 234 -37.15 -66.08 6.59
N SER A 235 -37.32 -66.77 7.73
CA SER A 235 -37.72 -68.17 7.78
C SER A 235 -39.10 -68.43 7.16
N GLN A 236 -39.89 -67.37 6.92
CA GLN A 236 -41.17 -67.39 6.19
C GLN A 236 -41.01 -67.44 4.66
N PHE A 237 -39.80 -67.26 4.12
CA PHE A 237 -39.46 -67.61 2.72
C PHE A 237 -38.92 -69.05 2.62
N GLY A 238 -39.16 -69.89 3.63
CA GLY A 238 -38.98 -71.32 3.53
C GLY A 238 -39.97 -71.93 2.54
N GLN A 239 -39.43 -72.51 1.45
CA GLN A 239 -40.10 -73.46 0.56
C GLN A 239 -41.26 -72.95 -0.32
N GLY A 240 -41.06 -71.86 -1.07
CA GLY A 240 -41.96 -71.50 -2.18
C GLY A 240 -41.20 -70.86 -3.36
N PRO A 241 -41.69 -70.96 -4.61
CA PRO A 241 -41.07 -70.34 -5.79
C PRO A 241 -41.37 -68.84 -5.79
N LEU A 242 -40.93 -68.13 -4.74
CA LEU A 242 -41.11 -66.69 -4.69
C LEU A 242 -40.11 -66.08 -5.67
N SER A 243 -40.63 -65.80 -6.85
CA SER A 243 -39.86 -65.31 -7.98
C SER A 243 -39.15 -64.01 -7.60
N ILE A 244 -37.86 -63.93 -7.94
CA ILE A 244 -37.04 -62.69 -7.97
C ILE A 244 -37.79 -61.50 -8.57
N TRP A 245 -38.81 -61.76 -9.37
CA TRP A 245 -39.77 -60.79 -9.90
C TRP A 245 -40.44 -59.90 -8.83
N ILE A 246 -40.77 -60.41 -7.64
CA ILE A 246 -41.42 -59.59 -6.59
C ILE A 246 -40.47 -58.51 -6.06
N TRP A 247 -39.16 -58.80 -5.98
CA TRP A 247 -38.15 -57.81 -5.66
C TRP A 247 -38.11 -56.69 -6.71
N VAL A 248 -38.14 -57.05 -8.00
CA VAL A 248 -38.18 -56.07 -9.11
C VAL A 248 -39.45 -55.20 -9.04
N VAL A 249 -40.61 -55.82 -8.78
CA VAL A 249 -41.92 -55.14 -8.70
C VAL A 249 -41.97 -54.12 -7.57
N ILE A 250 -41.25 -54.32 -6.47
CA ILE A 250 -41.23 -53.39 -5.34
C ILE A 250 -40.10 -52.37 -5.50
N ALA A 251 -38.93 -52.79 -5.97
CA ALA A 251 -37.76 -51.95 -6.09
C ALA A 251 -37.90 -50.88 -7.18
N CYS A 252 -38.39 -51.24 -8.36
CA CYS A 252 -38.57 -50.31 -9.47
C CYS A 252 -39.48 -49.12 -9.13
N PRO A 253 -40.73 -49.30 -8.63
CA PRO A 253 -41.59 -48.15 -8.31
C PRO A 253 -41.05 -47.32 -7.15
N MET A 254 -40.37 -47.92 -6.16
CA MET A 254 -39.77 -47.16 -5.06
C MET A 254 -38.60 -46.28 -5.54
N LEU A 255 -37.79 -46.79 -6.48
CA LEU A 255 -36.75 -46.00 -7.16
C LEU A 255 -37.35 -44.89 -8.02
N ILE A 256 -38.36 -45.20 -8.83
CA ILE A 256 -39.06 -44.22 -9.68
C ILE A 256 -39.65 -43.09 -8.82
N PHE A 257 -40.30 -43.42 -7.71
CA PHE A 257 -40.86 -42.45 -6.78
C PHE A 257 -39.78 -41.55 -6.17
N SER A 258 -38.64 -42.13 -5.79
CA SER A 258 -37.51 -41.37 -5.23
C SER A 258 -36.88 -40.41 -6.26
N VAL A 259 -36.74 -40.84 -7.52
CA VAL A 259 -36.27 -39.97 -8.62
C VAL A 259 -37.25 -38.82 -8.88
N ILE A 260 -38.55 -39.11 -8.92
CA ILE A 260 -39.59 -38.08 -9.14
C ILE A 260 -39.57 -37.03 -8.04
N ILE A 261 -39.38 -37.42 -6.77
CA ILE A 261 -39.28 -36.48 -5.64
C ILE A 261 -38.04 -35.58 -5.78
N VAL A 262 -36.90 -36.12 -6.20
CA VAL A 262 -35.66 -35.34 -6.39
C VAL A 262 -35.81 -34.33 -7.53
N GLU A 263 -36.38 -34.75 -8.66
CA GLU A 263 -36.59 -33.88 -9.81
C GLU A 263 -37.62 -32.79 -9.51
N LYS A 264 -38.78 -33.14 -8.94
CA LYS A 264 -39.82 -32.16 -8.59
C LYS A 264 -39.42 -31.27 -7.40
N GLY A 265 -38.72 -31.79 -6.41
CA GLY A 265 -38.18 -31.02 -5.29
C GLY A 265 -37.17 -29.96 -5.74
N SER A 266 -36.35 -30.28 -6.76
CA SER A 266 -35.44 -29.31 -7.37
C SER A 266 -36.17 -28.21 -8.17
N TRP A 267 -37.35 -28.51 -8.71
CA TRP A 267 -38.20 -27.56 -9.43
C TRP A 267 -38.93 -26.62 -8.46
N ILE A 268 -39.47 -27.16 -7.36
CA ILE A 268 -40.13 -26.37 -6.30
C ILE A 268 -39.14 -25.42 -5.62
N LYS A 269 -37.93 -25.88 -5.25
CA LYS A 269 -36.90 -24.99 -4.69
C LYS A 269 -36.51 -23.85 -5.64
N ARG A 270 -36.45 -24.10 -6.95
CA ARG A 270 -36.16 -23.07 -7.97
C ARG A 270 -37.28 -22.02 -8.08
N GLN A 271 -38.54 -22.42 -7.93
CA GLN A 271 -39.67 -21.49 -7.90
C GLN A 271 -39.66 -20.66 -6.61
N VAL A 272 -39.39 -21.27 -5.45
CA VAL A 272 -39.31 -20.54 -4.16
C VAL A 272 -38.16 -19.53 -4.15
N GLN A 273 -37.01 -19.82 -4.78
CA GLN A 273 -35.92 -18.86 -4.93
C GLN A 273 -36.24 -17.70 -5.88
N ARG A 274 -37.08 -17.90 -6.91
CA ARG A 274 -37.56 -16.82 -7.79
C ARG A 274 -38.55 -15.87 -7.10
N VAL A 275 -39.28 -16.36 -6.11
CA VAL A 275 -40.34 -15.61 -5.41
C VAL A 275 -39.82 -14.87 -4.18
N ARG A 276 -38.57 -15.11 -3.73
CA ARG A 276 -37.95 -14.21 -2.73
C ARG A 276 -37.56 -12.90 -3.43
N PRO A 277 -38.27 -11.77 -3.22
CA PRO A 277 -37.75 -10.48 -3.65
C PRO A 277 -36.40 -10.28 -2.95
N LYS A 278 -35.43 -9.71 -3.67
CA LYS A 278 -34.21 -9.15 -3.05
C LYS A 278 -34.68 -8.10 -2.05
N THR A 279 -34.80 -8.48 -0.78
CA THR A 279 -34.95 -7.51 0.29
C THR A 279 -33.65 -6.73 0.34
N ALA A 280 -33.74 -5.49 -0.12
CA ALA A 280 -32.78 -4.43 0.12
C ALA A 280 -32.49 -4.36 1.62
N TYR A 281 -31.35 -4.89 2.02
CA TYR A 281 -30.70 -4.61 3.30
C TYR A 281 -29.20 -4.84 3.09
N ASP A 282 -28.66 -4.09 2.14
CA ASP A 282 -27.24 -3.76 2.00
C ASP A 282 -27.22 -2.33 1.44
N SER A 283 -27.57 -1.39 2.32
CA SER A 283 -27.31 0.05 2.19
C SER A 283 -26.43 0.45 3.36
#